data_AF-A0A7S3V808-F1
#
_entry.id   AF-A0A7S3V808-F1
#
_cell.length_a   1.000
_cell.length_b   1.000
_cell.length_c   1.000
_cell.angle_alpha   90.00
_cell.angle_beta   90.00
_cell.angle_gamma   90.00
#
_symmetry.space_group_name_H-M   'P 1'
#
loop_
_entity.id
_entity.type
_entity.pdbx_description
1 polymer ?
#
loop_
_entity_poly.entity_id
_entity_poly.type
_entity_poly.pdbx_seq_one_letter_code
_entity_poly.pdbx_strand_id
1 'polypeptide(L)'
;MFKSSINAMLPVLAVVLFMAMVPFTTSFSSQIRIQNIASNVNGGVRIEENDSRKLNRGNSNVLSTRTSTKQSTTSSSLFMSMPSNPPPYPVRVTVMGGGNFGLALATVVARNNIPTTLLIRDQDIADQLNLEHRHPRYMSDISLPKMIHATADPESALSDATYIIHAVPVQFTRKFLDSVKEYIPKNVPVLSGSKGIETTSLGFMMDILKECLGDDRSYAFLSGPSFAREICENVATAVVIASEDLMLADDLADILSSENFRVFTSKDVMGVEVGGAMKNVIALAAGMCEGLGLGTNAMSGLVTRGCAEMRRLGLTLGARPSTIGGLSGEYW
;
A
#
# COMPACT_ATOMS: atom_id res chain seq x y z
N MET A 1 3.50 -4.94 -25.41
CA MET A 1 4.22 -4.16 -24.39
C MET A 1 4.61 -4.97 -23.14
N PHE A 2 3.78 -5.88 -22.62
CA PHE A 2 4.07 -6.63 -21.38
C PHE A 2 5.24 -7.65 -21.41
N LYS A 3 5.57 -8.26 -22.56
CA LYS A 3 6.77 -9.12 -22.68
C LYS A 3 8.09 -8.36 -22.46
N SER A 4 8.11 -7.03 -22.67
CA SER A 4 9.28 -6.19 -22.43
C SER A 4 9.56 -5.98 -20.94
N SER A 5 8.53 -6.04 -20.10
CA SER A 5 8.64 -5.83 -18.64
C SER A 5 9.11 -7.08 -17.89
N ILE A 6 8.91 -8.28 -18.46
CA ILE A 6 9.46 -9.55 -17.93
C ILE A 6 10.99 -9.59 -18.06
N ASN A 7 11.52 -9.11 -19.20
CA ASN A 7 12.97 -8.99 -19.40
C ASN A 7 13.62 -7.97 -18.46
N ALA A 8 12.83 -7.12 -17.81
CA ALA A 8 13.29 -6.18 -16.80
C ALA A 8 13.37 -6.79 -15.38
N MET A 9 12.70 -7.92 -15.09
CA MET A 9 12.78 -8.62 -13.80
C MET A 9 13.88 -9.68 -13.74
N LEU A 10 14.23 -10.30 -14.89
CA LEU A 10 15.34 -11.26 -14.99
C LEU A 10 16.67 -10.74 -14.42
N PRO A 11 17.08 -9.47 -14.62
CA PRO A 11 18.32 -8.94 -14.06
C PRO A 11 18.33 -8.91 -12.53
N VAL A 12 17.18 -8.73 -11.87
CA VAL A 12 17.10 -8.65 -10.40
C VAL A 12 17.27 -10.05 -9.80
N LEU A 13 16.56 -11.05 -10.35
CA LEU A 13 16.77 -12.45 -9.97
C LEU A 13 18.18 -12.93 -10.34
N ALA A 14 18.69 -12.55 -11.51
CA ALA A 14 20.03 -12.92 -11.96
C ALA A 14 21.12 -12.26 -11.11
N VAL A 15 20.97 -11.02 -10.64
CA VAL A 15 21.93 -10.39 -9.72
C VAL A 15 21.88 -11.05 -8.35
N VAL A 16 20.70 -11.42 -7.85
CA VAL A 16 20.56 -12.16 -6.58
C VAL A 16 21.20 -13.56 -6.68
N LEU A 17 21.02 -14.28 -7.81
CA LEU A 17 21.67 -15.56 -8.07
C LEU A 17 23.18 -15.43 -8.35
N PHE A 18 23.61 -14.39 -9.05
CA PHE A 18 25.01 -14.16 -9.42
C PHE A 18 25.85 -13.72 -8.21
N MET A 19 25.31 -12.91 -7.31
CA MET A 19 25.99 -12.57 -6.05
C MET A 19 26.02 -13.76 -5.07
N ALA A 20 25.09 -14.72 -5.18
CA ALA A 20 25.08 -15.93 -4.36
C ALA A 20 26.02 -17.04 -4.87
N MET A 21 26.46 -17.01 -6.14
CA MET A 21 27.21 -18.11 -6.78
C MET A 21 28.67 -17.84 -7.10
N VAL A 22 29.21 -16.64 -6.86
CA VAL A 22 30.63 -16.35 -7.16
C VAL A 22 31.48 -16.41 -5.88
N PRO A 23 32.30 -17.46 -5.68
CA PRO A 23 33.38 -17.40 -4.70
C PRO A 23 34.39 -16.34 -5.15
N PHE A 24 34.69 -15.42 -4.23
CA PHE A 24 35.62 -14.30 -4.40
C PHE A 24 37.06 -14.80 -4.58
N THR A 25 37.44 -15.28 -5.76
CA THR A 25 38.85 -15.28 -6.19
C THR A 25 38.98 -15.07 -7.70
N THR A 26 39.85 -14.12 -8.06
CA THR A 26 40.56 -13.89 -9.34
C THR A 26 40.18 -12.68 -10.21
N SER A 27 41.08 -11.70 -10.10
CA SER A 27 41.69 -10.81 -11.10
C SER A 27 40.85 -9.88 -11.99
N PHE A 28 41.05 -8.60 -11.69
CA PHE A 28 40.62 -7.39 -12.38
C PHE A 28 41.41 -7.20 -13.70
N SER A 29 41.07 -7.90 -14.80
CA SER A 29 41.76 -7.65 -16.09
C SER A 29 40.99 -7.96 -17.39
N SER A 30 39.73 -8.38 -17.37
CA SER A 30 39.06 -8.92 -18.59
C SER A 30 37.71 -8.29 -18.98
N GLN A 31 37.31 -7.15 -18.41
CA GLN A 31 36.02 -6.50 -18.74
C GLN A 31 36.06 -5.36 -19.78
N ILE A 32 37.16 -5.19 -20.53
CA ILE A 32 37.25 -4.14 -21.57
C ILE A 32 36.62 -4.56 -22.93
N ARG A 33 36.04 -5.77 -23.07
CA ARG A 33 35.62 -6.29 -24.39
C ARG A 33 34.11 -6.39 -24.68
N ILE A 34 33.24 -5.74 -23.90
CA ILE A 34 31.77 -5.78 -24.13
C ILE A 34 31.15 -4.37 -24.28
N GLN A 35 31.89 -3.39 -24.81
CA GLN A 35 31.34 -2.08 -25.21
C GLN A 35 31.24 -1.85 -26.73
N ASN A 36 31.66 -2.81 -27.57
CA ASN A 36 31.68 -2.65 -29.04
C ASN A 36 30.60 -3.41 -29.81
N ILE A 37 29.48 -3.78 -29.16
CA ILE A 37 28.32 -4.38 -29.86
C ILE A 37 27.05 -3.66 -29.41
N ALA A 38 26.99 -2.33 -29.63
CA ALA A 38 25.76 -1.54 -29.48
C ALA A 38 25.78 -0.24 -30.30
N SER A 39 26.67 -0.11 -31.30
CA SER A 39 26.74 1.02 -32.22
C SER A 39 26.48 0.54 -33.65
N ASN A 40 25.25 0.06 -33.92
CA ASN A 40 24.75 -0.11 -35.29
C ASN A 40 23.24 -0.40 -35.33
N VAL A 41 22.40 0.46 -34.73
CA VAL A 41 20.98 0.55 -35.12
C VAL A 41 20.49 1.99 -34.91
N ASN A 42 20.17 2.64 -36.03
CA ASN A 42 19.30 3.82 -36.23
C ASN A 42 19.75 5.20 -35.73
N GLY A 43 19.94 6.11 -36.70
CA GLY A 43 19.95 7.55 -36.47
C GLY A 43 20.35 8.40 -37.67
N GLY A 44 19.78 8.17 -38.85
CA GLY A 44 19.96 9.04 -40.01
C GLY A 44 18.73 9.92 -40.24
N VAL A 45 18.70 11.12 -39.64
CA VAL A 45 17.95 12.28 -40.14
C VAL A 45 18.74 13.55 -39.75
N ARG A 46 19.29 14.23 -40.77
CA ARG A 46 19.75 15.63 -40.72
C ARG A 46 18.54 16.52 -41.01
N ILE A 47 18.36 17.65 -40.29
CA ILE A 47 18.10 19.00 -40.85
C ILE A 47 18.52 20.08 -39.81
N GLU A 48 19.49 20.88 -40.26
CA GLU A 48 19.80 22.33 -40.08
C GLU A 48 19.79 23.07 -38.73
N GLU A 49 20.96 23.67 -38.50
CA GLU A 49 21.24 24.85 -37.67
C GLU A 49 20.46 26.08 -38.15
N ASN A 50 19.99 26.90 -37.20
CA ASN A 50 20.00 28.34 -37.41
C ASN A 50 20.25 29.08 -36.10
N ASP A 51 21.26 29.92 -36.16
CA ASP A 51 21.87 30.70 -35.09
C ASP A 51 21.29 32.12 -35.12
N SER A 52 20.88 32.69 -33.98
CA SER A 52 21.02 34.15 -33.74
C SER A 52 20.59 34.60 -32.33
N ARG A 53 21.53 35.34 -31.74
CA ARG A 53 21.53 36.07 -30.47
C ARG A 53 20.45 37.15 -30.38
N LYS A 54 20.00 37.49 -29.16
CA LYS A 54 20.27 38.80 -28.50
C LYS A 54 19.64 38.95 -27.11
N LEU A 55 20.46 39.51 -26.21
CA LEU A 55 20.12 40.14 -24.93
C LEU A 55 18.98 41.18 -25.06
N ASN A 56 18.17 41.33 -24.00
CA ASN A 56 18.05 42.65 -23.38
C ASN A 56 17.70 42.61 -21.89
N ARG A 57 18.37 43.50 -21.15
CA ARG A 57 18.19 43.82 -19.72
C ARG A 57 17.00 44.79 -19.56
N GLY A 58 16.35 44.76 -18.40
CA GLY A 58 15.37 45.78 -18.01
C GLY A 58 15.04 45.73 -16.52
N ASN A 59 15.68 46.59 -15.74
CA ASN A 59 15.44 46.88 -14.32
C ASN A 59 13.98 47.27 -14.03
N SER A 60 13.50 47.01 -12.81
CA SER A 60 13.20 48.10 -11.84
C SER A 60 12.71 47.56 -10.49
N ASN A 61 13.37 48.07 -9.45
CA ASN A 61 12.95 48.04 -8.05
C ASN A 61 11.63 48.79 -7.85
N VAL A 62 10.75 48.26 -6.99
CA VAL A 62 9.95 49.11 -6.08
C VAL A 62 9.91 48.45 -4.71
N LEU A 63 10.54 49.13 -3.77
CA LEU A 63 10.50 48.92 -2.33
C LEU A 63 9.29 49.70 -1.79
N SER A 64 8.36 49.05 -1.08
CA SER A 64 7.37 49.76 -0.26
C SER A 64 7.27 49.12 1.12
N THR A 65 7.99 49.75 2.05
CA THR A 65 7.64 49.98 3.46
C THR A 65 6.39 49.29 4.01
N ARG A 66 6.56 48.39 4.99
CA ARG A 66 5.55 48.14 6.03
C ARG A 66 6.19 48.09 7.42
N THR A 67 5.87 49.16 8.15
CA THR A 67 5.73 49.33 9.60
C THR A 67 5.82 48.07 10.47
N SER A 68 6.71 48.14 11.47
CA SER A 68 6.75 47.17 12.57
C SER A 68 5.64 47.48 13.58
N THR A 69 4.74 46.53 13.75
CA THR A 69 3.84 46.46 14.91
C THR A 69 4.08 45.13 15.60
N LYS A 70 4.62 45.21 16.81
CA LYS A 70 4.76 44.09 17.75
C LYS A 70 3.37 43.50 17.99
N GLN A 71 3.18 42.23 17.64
CA GLN A 71 2.08 41.42 18.15
C GLN A 71 2.66 40.19 18.85
N SER A 72 2.14 39.99 20.06
CA SER A 72 2.50 38.97 21.02
C SER A 72 2.36 37.58 20.43
N THR A 73 3.42 36.80 20.57
CA THR A 73 3.41 35.35 20.36
C THR A 73 2.58 34.67 21.45
N THR A 74 1.29 34.47 21.20
CA THR A 74 0.53 33.40 21.83
C THR A 74 0.81 32.14 21.02
N SER A 75 1.52 31.19 21.63
CA SER A 75 1.77 29.86 21.11
C SER A 75 0.45 29.15 20.85
N SER A 76 -0.06 29.26 19.62
CA SER A 76 -1.17 28.42 19.15
C SER A 76 -0.64 27.00 19.03
N SER A 77 -1.00 26.15 19.97
CA SER A 77 -0.90 24.71 19.82
C SER A 77 -1.50 24.32 18.47
N LEU A 78 -0.74 23.61 17.66
CA LEU A 78 -1.19 22.98 16.42
C LEU A 78 -2.18 21.86 16.77
N PHE A 79 -3.38 22.22 17.23
CA PHE A 79 -4.54 21.35 17.09
C PHE A 79 -5.00 21.46 15.65
N MET A 80 -4.43 20.62 14.78
CA MET A 80 -5.01 20.39 13.46
C MET A 80 -6.40 19.78 13.66
N SER A 81 -7.40 20.44 13.09
CA SER A 81 -8.80 20.01 13.13
C SER A 81 -8.95 18.60 12.58
N MET A 82 -9.59 17.73 13.35
CA MET A 82 -10.11 16.44 12.87
C MET A 82 -11.13 16.71 11.75
N PRO A 83 -11.09 16.00 10.60
CA PRO A 83 -12.07 16.19 9.53
C PRO A 83 -13.48 15.71 9.93
N SER A 84 -14.44 16.44 9.35
CA SER A 84 -15.84 16.16 9.01
C SER A 84 -16.75 15.27 9.86
N ASN A 85 -17.97 15.77 10.03
CA ASN A 85 -19.13 15.08 10.61
C ASN A 85 -19.20 13.60 10.20
N PRO A 86 -19.57 12.69 11.13
CA PRO A 86 -19.86 11.31 10.79
C PRO A 86 -20.95 11.27 9.71
N PRO A 87 -20.93 10.27 8.80
CA PRO A 87 -21.93 10.16 7.76
C PRO A 87 -23.35 10.14 8.36
N PRO A 88 -24.36 10.62 7.63
CA PRO A 88 -25.72 10.82 8.14
C PRO A 88 -26.47 9.51 8.45
N TYR A 89 -25.80 8.36 8.36
CA TYR A 89 -26.31 7.02 8.62
C TYR A 89 -25.37 6.28 9.60
N PRO A 90 -25.87 5.33 10.40
CA PRO A 90 -25.05 4.56 11.32
C PRO A 90 -23.97 3.77 10.57
N VAL A 91 -22.70 3.99 10.90
CA VAL A 91 -21.56 3.27 10.32
C VAL A 91 -21.49 1.87 10.92
N ARG A 92 -21.45 0.86 10.05
CA ARG A 92 -21.19 -0.55 10.37
C ARG A 92 -20.20 -1.12 9.37
N VAL A 93 -19.18 -1.80 9.88
CA VAL A 93 -18.07 -2.30 9.06
C VAL A 93 -18.03 -3.82 9.13
N THR A 94 -18.02 -4.46 7.97
CA THR A 94 -17.78 -5.90 7.86
C THR A 94 -16.38 -6.16 7.36
N VAL A 95 -15.59 -6.91 8.12
CA VAL A 95 -14.25 -7.34 7.75
C VAL A 95 -14.31 -8.77 7.23
N MET A 96 -13.99 -8.96 5.96
CA MET A 96 -13.92 -10.26 5.30
C MET A 96 -12.52 -10.85 5.44
N GLY A 97 -12.41 -11.90 6.26
CA GLY A 97 -11.17 -12.68 6.44
C GLY A 97 -10.65 -12.66 7.88
N GLY A 98 -10.77 -13.79 8.57
CA GLY A 98 -10.27 -14.01 9.94
C GLY A 98 -8.78 -14.30 10.07
N GLY A 99 -7.94 -13.73 9.19
CA GLY A 99 -6.48 -13.84 9.30
C GLY A 99 -5.88 -12.74 10.18
N ASN A 100 -4.57 -12.80 10.45
CA ASN A 100 -3.85 -11.81 11.28
C ASN A 100 -4.23 -10.34 10.93
N PHE A 101 -4.20 -9.98 9.64
CA PHE A 101 -4.44 -8.60 9.23
C PHE A 101 -5.92 -8.21 9.27
N GLY A 102 -6.84 -9.13 8.98
CA GLY A 102 -8.28 -8.88 9.14
C GLY A 102 -8.65 -8.66 10.61
N LEU A 103 -8.08 -9.45 11.53
CA LEU A 103 -8.22 -9.22 12.98
C LEU A 103 -7.68 -7.84 13.40
N ALA A 104 -6.53 -7.45 12.86
CA ALA A 104 -5.93 -6.15 13.15
C ALA A 104 -6.83 -5.00 12.69
N LEU A 105 -7.35 -5.05 11.46
CA LEU A 105 -8.25 -4.02 10.95
C LEU A 105 -9.59 -4.00 11.69
N ALA A 106 -10.16 -5.16 12.01
CA ALA A 106 -11.36 -5.24 12.85
C ALA A 106 -11.13 -4.62 14.24
N THR A 107 -9.94 -4.82 14.81
CA THR A 107 -9.54 -4.23 16.10
C THR A 107 -9.45 -2.71 16.03
N VAL A 108 -8.87 -2.15 14.96
CA VAL A 108 -8.80 -0.70 14.75
C VAL A 108 -10.20 -0.10 14.69
N VAL A 109 -11.07 -0.65 13.85
CA VAL A 109 -12.44 -0.15 13.68
C VAL A 109 -13.23 -0.24 14.98
N ALA A 110 -13.17 -1.38 15.68
CA ALA A 110 -13.88 -1.58 16.92
C ALA A 110 -13.39 -0.66 18.07
N ARG A 111 -12.10 -0.30 18.09
CA ARG A 111 -11.55 0.70 19.04
C ARG A 111 -12.08 2.11 18.79
N ASN A 112 -12.45 2.41 17.56
CA ASN A 112 -13.12 3.66 17.19
C ASN A 112 -14.63 3.65 17.51
N ASN A 113 -15.11 2.67 18.29
CA ASN A 113 -16.51 2.51 18.70
C ASN A 113 -17.48 2.30 17.51
N ILE A 114 -16.99 1.71 16.43
CA ILE A 114 -17.78 1.39 15.25
C ILE A 114 -18.17 -0.10 15.31
N PRO A 115 -19.47 -0.45 15.23
CA PRO A 115 -19.91 -1.84 15.17
C PRO A 115 -19.19 -2.60 14.04
N THR A 116 -18.53 -3.69 14.42
CA THR A 116 -17.63 -4.43 13.53
C THR A 116 -18.00 -5.91 13.50
N THR A 117 -18.32 -6.40 12.30
CA THR A 117 -18.57 -7.82 12.05
C THR A 117 -17.36 -8.44 11.36
N LEU A 118 -16.81 -9.52 11.90
CA LEU A 118 -15.72 -10.27 11.32
C LEU A 118 -16.27 -11.53 10.66
N LEU A 119 -16.33 -11.54 9.33
CA LEU A 119 -16.71 -12.73 8.55
C LEU A 119 -15.52 -13.67 8.46
N ILE A 120 -15.64 -14.84 9.09
CA ILE A 120 -14.65 -15.90 9.08
C ILE A 120 -15.22 -17.17 8.46
N ARG A 121 -14.39 -18.17 8.20
CA ARG A 121 -14.81 -19.40 7.51
C ARG A 121 -15.37 -20.47 8.44
N ASP A 122 -14.93 -20.47 9.69
CA ASP A 122 -15.09 -21.59 10.62
C ASP A 122 -16.00 -21.17 11.77
N GLN A 123 -17.14 -21.84 11.92
CA GLN A 123 -18.15 -21.49 12.91
C GLN A 123 -17.64 -21.70 14.34
N ASP A 124 -16.86 -22.76 14.59
CA ASP A 124 -16.32 -23.06 15.93
C ASP A 124 -15.36 -21.95 16.38
N ILE A 125 -14.54 -21.45 15.43
CA ILE A 125 -13.68 -20.29 15.69
C ILE A 125 -14.50 -19.02 15.96
N ALA A 126 -15.64 -18.84 15.29
CA ALA A 126 -16.48 -17.65 15.43
C ALA A 126 -17.12 -17.63 16.82
N ASP A 127 -17.66 -18.78 17.23
CA ASP A 127 -18.29 -18.96 18.53
C ASP A 127 -17.27 -18.75 19.67
N GLN A 128 -16.07 -19.31 19.54
CA GLN A 128 -15.01 -19.11 20.52
C GLN A 128 -14.55 -17.64 20.57
N LEU A 129 -14.42 -16.97 19.43
CA LEU A 129 -14.04 -15.55 19.38
C LEU A 129 -15.10 -14.69 20.06
N ASN A 130 -16.39 -14.97 19.83
CA ASN A 130 -17.49 -14.25 20.47
C ASN A 130 -17.54 -14.48 21.99
N LEU A 131 -17.20 -15.69 22.46
CA LEU A 131 -17.22 -16.04 23.88
C LEU A 131 -16.01 -15.48 24.64
N GLU A 132 -14.80 -15.68 24.08
CA GLU A 132 -13.54 -15.39 24.76
C GLU A 132 -12.97 -14.02 24.39
N HIS A 133 -13.48 -13.39 23.33
CA HIS A 133 -12.90 -12.21 22.69
C HIS A 133 -11.40 -12.39 22.39
N ARG A 134 -11.03 -13.60 21.97
CA ARG A 134 -9.68 -14.01 21.59
C ARG A 134 -9.78 -14.95 20.41
N HIS A 135 -8.83 -14.86 19.49
CA HIS A 135 -8.78 -15.80 18.39
C HIS A 135 -7.93 -17.02 18.78
N PRO A 136 -8.43 -18.26 18.64
CA PRO A 136 -7.75 -19.45 19.18
C PRO A 136 -6.38 -19.74 18.55
N ARG A 137 -6.22 -19.42 17.26
CA ARG A 137 -4.99 -19.69 16.49
C ARG A 137 -4.07 -18.50 16.25
N TYR A 138 -4.62 -17.34 15.91
CA TYR A 138 -3.89 -16.14 15.52
C TYR A 138 -3.87 -15.17 16.69
N MET A 139 -2.70 -14.74 17.13
CA MET A 139 -2.56 -13.76 18.22
C MET A 139 -3.39 -14.17 19.46
N SER A 140 -3.35 -15.45 19.84
CA SER A 140 -4.17 -16.03 20.91
C SER A 140 -3.91 -15.40 22.29
N ASP A 141 -2.74 -14.81 22.45
CA ASP A 141 -2.32 -14.03 23.61
C ASP A 141 -2.96 -12.63 23.68
N ILE A 142 -3.61 -12.15 22.62
CA ILE A 142 -4.22 -10.81 22.54
C ILE A 142 -5.75 -10.87 22.73
N SER A 143 -6.27 -10.01 23.61
CA SER A 143 -7.72 -9.80 23.74
C SER A 143 -8.21 -8.80 22.71
N LEU A 144 -9.24 -9.18 21.96
CA LEU A 144 -9.91 -8.35 20.98
C LEU A 144 -10.98 -7.46 21.64
N PRO A 145 -11.33 -6.30 21.06
CA PRO A 145 -12.43 -5.47 21.54
C PRO A 145 -13.77 -6.23 21.55
N LYS A 146 -14.57 -6.06 22.61
CA LYS A 146 -15.88 -6.72 22.76
C LYS A 146 -16.91 -6.34 21.70
N MET A 147 -16.67 -5.24 21.00
CA MET A 147 -17.53 -4.76 19.91
C MET A 147 -17.37 -5.57 18.61
N ILE A 148 -16.32 -6.38 18.50
CA ILE A 148 -16.15 -7.30 17.38
C ILE A 148 -17.09 -8.48 17.58
N HIS A 149 -17.97 -8.71 16.61
CA HIS A 149 -18.77 -9.91 16.50
C HIS A 149 -18.27 -10.76 15.33
N ALA A 150 -17.97 -12.04 15.55
CA ALA A 150 -17.58 -12.97 14.49
C ALA A 150 -18.76 -13.84 14.05
N THR A 151 -18.83 -14.15 12.76
CA THR A 151 -19.81 -15.10 12.20
C THR A 151 -19.19 -15.84 11.01
N ALA A 152 -19.67 -17.05 10.74
CA ALA A 152 -19.35 -17.78 9.51
C ALA A 152 -20.46 -17.69 8.45
N ASP A 153 -21.57 -17.04 8.76
CA ASP A 153 -22.69 -16.82 7.84
C ASP A 153 -22.51 -15.50 7.06
N PRO A 154 -22.32 -15.55 5.73
CA PRO A 154 -22.14 -14.34 4.92
C PRO A 154 -23.38 -13.44 4.88
N GLU A 155 -24.59 -13.99 4.96
CA GLU A 155 -25.82 -13.20 4.86
C GLU A 155 -25.98 -12.28 6.07
N SER A 156 -25.90 -12.83 7.29
CA SER A 156 -25.90 -12.04 8.51
C SER A 156 -24.73 -11.05 8.56
N ALA A 157 -23.55 -11.43 8.05
CA ALA A 157 -22.38 -10.56 8.09
C ALA A 157 -22.46 -9.33 7.17
N LEU A 158 -23.12 -9.46 6.02
CA LEU A 158 -23.06 -8.46 4.95
C LEU A 158 -24.35 -7.66 4.77
N SER A 159 -25.49 -8.17 5.26
CA SER A 159 -26.82 -7.57 5.04
C SER A 159 -26.96 -6.12 5.54
N ASP A 160 -26.27 -5.74 6.62
CA ASP A 160 -26.36 -4.41 7.23
C ASP A 160 -25.07 -3.58 7.09
N ALA A 161 -24.08 -4.10 6.36
CA ALA A 161 -22.78 -3.46 6.19
C ALA A 161 -22.90 -2.14 5.43
N THR A 162 -22.23 -1.10 5.94
CA THR A 162 -22.11 0.20 5.25
C THR A 162 -20.74 0.41 4.62
N TYR A 163 -19.73 -0.29 5.14
CA TYR A 163 -18.39 -0.38 4.58
C TYR A 163 -17.91 -1.82 4.70
N ILE A 164 -17.12 -2.27 3.72
CA ILE A 164 -16.52 -3.59 3.73
C ILE A 164 -15.00 -3.46 3.71
N ILE A 165 -14.32 -4.21 4.57
CA ILE A 165 -12.87 -4.38 4.54
C ILE A 165 -12.57 -5.80 4.04
N HIS A 166 -11.94 -5.91 2.87
CA HIS A 166 -11.45 -7.17 2.33
C HIS A 166 -10.01 -7.43 2.80
N ALA A 167 -9.80 -8.49 3.58
CA ALA A 167 -8.50 -8.90 4.11
C ALA A 167 -8.14 -10.36 3.76
N VAL A 168 -8.77 -10.93 2.73
CA VAL A 168 -8.49 -12.29 2.25
C VAL A 168 -7.26 -12.26 1.33
N PRO A 169 -6.29 -13.20 1.46
CA PRO A 169 -5.08 -13.18 0.63
C PRO A 169 -5.40 -13.22 -0.87
N VAL A 170 -4.63 -12.47 -1.67
CA VAL A 170 -4.88 -12.23 -3.11
C VAL A 170 -5.18 -13.51 -3.89
N GLN A 171 -4.42 -14.59 -3.65
CA GLN A 171 -4.58 -15.85 -4.39
C GLN A 171 -5.90 -16.60 -4.08
N PHE A 172 -6.57 -16.28 -2.97
CA PHE A 172 -7.83 -16.89 -2.55
C PHE A 172 -9.03 -15.96 -2.76
N THR A 173 -8.80 -14.69 -3.10
CA THR A 173 -9.83 -13.66 -3.22
C THR A 173 -10.95 -14.05 -4.17
N ARG A 174 -10.64 -14.49 -5.40
CA ARG A 174 -11.69 -14.81 -6.39
C ARG A 174 -12.64 -15.89 -5.89
N LYS A 175 -12.08 -17.02 -5.45
CA LYS A 175 -12.85 -18.13 -4.89
C LYS A 175 -13.68 -17.70 -3.69
N PHE A 176 -13.12 -16.84 -2.83
CA PHE A 176 -13.85 -16.31 -1.68
C PHE A 176 -15.01 -15.41 -2.12
N LEU A 177 -14.76 -14.43 -3.00
CA LEU A 177 -15.79 -13.52 -3.49
C LEU A 177 -16.89 -14.24 -4.24
N ASP A 178 -16.58 -15.28 -5.03
CA ASP A 178 -17.59 -16.12 -5.67
C ASP A 178 -18.56 -16.75 -4.68
N SER A 179 -18.11 -17.05 -3.45
CA SER A 179 -18.97 -17.62 -2.42
C SER A 179 -19.80 -16.62 -1.63
N VAL A 180 -19.49 -15.31 -1.70
CA VAL A 180 -20.14 -14.28 -0.86
C VAL A 180 -20.76 -13.13 -1.64
N LYS A 181 -20.44 -12.95 -2.93
CA LYS A 181 -20.81 -11.77 -3.73
C LYS A 181 -22.30 -11.49 -3.81
N GLU A 182 -23.15 -12.51 -3.71
CA GLU A 182 -24.61 -12.36 -3.75
C GLU A 182 -25.16 -11.66 -2.49
N TYR A 183 -24.44 -11.75 -1.37
CA TYR A 183 -24.81 -11.12 -0.10
C TYR A 183 -24.23 -9.71 0.05
N ILE A 184 -23.29 -9.31 -0.82
CA ILE A 184 -22.65 -7.99 -0.77
C ILE A 184 -23.64 -6.94 -1.31
N PRO A 185 -24.07 -5.94 -0.51
CA PRO A 185 -24.98 -4.91 -0.99
C PRO A 185 -24.34 -4.10 -2.12
N LYS A 186 -25.09 -3.75 -3.18
CA LYS A 186 -24.55 -3.18 -4.42
C LYS A 186 -23.75 -1.88 -4.25
N ASN A 187 -24.16 -1.02 -3.33
CA ASN A 187 -23.62 0.33 -3.19
C ASN A 187 -22.62 0.49 -2.03
N VAL A 188 -22.15 -0.62 -1.45
CA VAL A 188 -21.24 -0.58 -0.29
C VAL A 188 -19.78 -0.52 -0.76
N PRO A 189 -19.00 0.50 -0.41
CA PRO A 189 -17.60 0.56 -0.82
C PRO A 189 -16.77 -0.55 -0.19
N VAL A 190 -15.69 -0.94 -0.88
CA VAL A 190 -14.76 -1.99 -0.42
C VAL A 190 -13.35 -1.42 -0.27
N LEU A 191 -12.81 -1.51 0.95
CA LEU A 191 -11.40 -1.29 1.24
C LEU A 191 -10.65 -2.62 1.20
N SER A 192 -9.69 -2.79 0.30
CA SER A 192 -8.78 -3.93 0.31
C SER A 192 -7.55 -3.66 1.18
N GLY A 193 -7.32 -4.50 2.18
CA GLY A 193 -6.05 -4.58 2.92
C GLY A 193 -5.07 -5.62 2.35
N SER A 194 -5.49 -6.35 1.31
CA SER A 194 -4.72 -7.44 0.71
C SER A 194 -3.65 -6.91 -0.25
N LYS A 195 -2.45 -7.50 -0.18
CA LYS A 195 -1.25 -7.03 -0.89
C LYS A 195 -0.67 -8.17 -1.71
N GLY A 196 -0.37 -7.91 -2.98
CA GLY A 196 0.23 -8.89 -3.88
C GLY A 196 -0.28 -8.77 -5.31
N ILE A 197 0.19 -9.69 -6.15
CA ILE A 197 -0.19 -9.86 -7.54
C ILE A 197 -0.75 -11.27 -7.69
N GLU A 198 -1.91 -11.43 -8.33
CA GLU A 198 -2.47 -12.74 -8.62
C GLU A 198 -1.59 -13.47 -9.64
N THR A 199 -1.21 -14.72 -9.37
CA THR A 199 -0.24 -15.43 -10.23
C THR A 199 -0.82 -15.89 -11.56
N THR A 200 -2.14 -16.02 -11.67
CA THR A 200 -2.83 -16.49 -12.88
C THR A 200 -3.04 -15.36 -13.89
N SER A 201 -3.53 -14.20 -13.43
CA SER A 201 -3.83 -13.03 -14.27
C SER A 201 -2.69 -12.02 -14.35
N LEU A 202 -1.78 -12.04 -13.36
CA LEU A 202 -0.83 -10.95 -13.09
C LEU A 202 -1.50 -9.61 -12.74
N GLY A 203 -2.78 -9.64 -12.36
CA GLY A 203 -3.55 -8.49 -11.92
C GLY A 203 -3.33 -8.15 -10.44
N PHE A 204 -3.58 -6.88 -10.10
CA PHE A 204 -3.60 -6.37 -8.73
C PHE A 204 -5.00 -6.54 -8.11
N MET A 205 -5.16 -6.15 -6.84
CA MET A 205 -6.46 -6.27 -6.16
C MET A 205 -7.52 -5.38 -6.82
N MET A 206 -7.14 -4.24 -7.41
CA MET A 206 -8.06 -3.41 -8.16
C MET A 206 -8.68 -4.15 -9.34
N ASP A 207 -7.87 -4.86 -10.13
CA ASP A 207 -8.34 -5.66 -11.27
C ASP A 207 -9.27 -6.78 -10.77
N ILE A 208 -8.84 -7.52 -9.74
CA ILE A 208 -9.58 -8.66 -9.20
C ILE A 208 -10.94 -8.22 -8.63
N LEU A 209 -10.99 -7.13 -7.87
CA LEU A 209 -12.23 -6.64 -7.27
C LEU A 209 -13.20 -6.14 -8.33
N LYS A 210 -12.73 -5.38 -9.32
CA LYS A 210 -13.56 -4.90 -10.44
C LYS A 210 -14.14 -6.06 -11.25
N GLU A 211 -13.33 -7.07 -11.56
CA GLU A 211 -13.81 -8.26 -12.28
C GLU A 211 -14.82 -9.10 -11.46
N CYS A 212 -14.65 -9.20 -10.14
CA CYS A 212 -15.53 -10.02 -9.30
C CYS A 212 -16.82 -9.30 -8.85
N LEU A 213 -16.75 -7.99 -8.59
CA LEU A 213 -17.81 -7.22 -7.94
C LEU A 213 -18.37 -6.07 -8.80
N GLY A 214 -17.80 -5.83 -9.98
CA GLY A 214 -18.23 -4.82 -10.96
C GLY A 214 -17.53 -3.47 -10.80
N ASP A 215 -17.59 -2.66 -11.85
CA ASP A 215 -16.94 -1.34 -11.89
C ASP A 215 -17.75 -0.22 -11.22
N ASP A 216 -19.06 -0.43 -11.04
CA ASP A 216 -19.98 0.59 -10.50
C ASP A 216 -19.81 0.86 -9.00
N ARG A 217 -18.89 0.16 -8.34
CA ARG A 217 -18.63 0.23 -6.90
C ARG A 217 -17.33 1.00 -6.63
N SER A 218 -17.31 1.81 -5.58
CA SER A 218 -16.09 2.48 -5.14
C SER A 218 -15.15 1.53 -4.39
N TYR A 219 -13.88 1.55 -4.78
CA TYR A 219 -12.82 0.72 -4.20
C TYR A 219 -11.70 1.57 -3.60
N ALA A 220 -11.14 1.10 -2.49
CA ALA A 220 -9.96 1.70 -1.87
C ALA A 220 -8.95 0.61 -1.50
N PHE A 221 -7.68 0.99 -1.36
CA PHE A 221 -6.57 0.07 -1.15
C PHE A 221 -5.65 0.58 -0.04
N LEU A 222 -5.42 -0.24 0.99
CA LEU A 222 -4.57 0.10 2.12
C LEU A 222 -3.18 -0.51 1.98
N SER A 223 -2.15 0.32 2.10
CA SER A 223 -0.76 -0.12 2.22
C SER A 223 0.02 0.67 3.26
N GLY A 224 1.27 0.26 3.49
CA GLY A 224 2.14 0.83 4.52
C GLY A 224 2.81 -0.22 5.42
N PRO A 225 3.70 0.23 6.31
CA PRO A 225 4.26 -0.56 7.41
C PRO A 225 3.16 -0.81 8.45
N SER A 226 2.67 -2.04 8.53
CA SER A 226 1.40 -2.34 9.22
C SER A 226 1.42 -3.78 9.76
N PHE A 227 2.35 -4.09 10.67
CA PHE A 227 2.42 -5.43 11.25
C PHE A 227 1.16 -5.69 12.10
N ALA A 228 0.46 -6.79 11.80
CA ALA A 228 -0.83 -7.08 12.41
C ALA A 228 -0.78 -7.16 13.95
N ARG A 229 0.28 -7.78 14.48
CA ARG A 229 0.49 -7.88 15.93
C ARG A 229 0.65 -6.50 16.58
N GLU A 230 1.50 -5.64 16.02
CA GLU A 230 1.73 -4.27 16.52
C GLU A 230 0.44 -3.45 16.54
N ILE A 231 -0.39 -3.57 15.49
CA ILE A 231 -1.71 -2.93 15.44
C ILE A 231 -2.62 -3.44 16.56
N CYS A 232 -2.70 -4.75 16.74
CA CYS A 232 -3.47 -5.37 17.82
C CYS A 232 -2.95 -4.98 19.22
N GLU A 233 -1.65 -4.78 19.39
CA GLU A 233 -1.01 -4.31 20.62
C GLU A 233 -1.10 -2.79 20.82
N ASN A 234 -1.74 -2.08 19.88
CA ASN A 234 -1.94 -0.62 19.89
C ASN A 234 -0.64 0.19 19.78
N VAL A 235 0.35 -0.37 19.09
CA VAL A 235 1.62 0.30 18.76
C VAL A 235 1.41 1.26 17.60
N ALA A 236 2.05 2.43 17.68
CA ALA A 236 1.94 3.50 16.68
C ALA A 236 2.20 2.98 15.25
N THR A 237 1.18 3.10 14.39
CA THR A 237 1.18 2.60 13.02
C THR A 237 0.73 3.71 12.07
N ALA A 238 1.40 3.84 10.92
CA ALA A 238 1.04 4.79 9.88
C ALA A 238 0.83 4.07 8.55
N VAL A 239 -0.30 4.32 7.90
CA VAL A 239 -0.70 3.68 6.63
C VAL A 239 -1.23 4.69 5.63
N VAL A 240 -1.32 4.26 4.38
CA VAL A 240 -1.93 5.03 3.29
C VAL A 240 -3.11 4.26 2.73
N ILE A 241 -4.23 4.94 2.53
CA ILE A 241 -5.38 4.47 1.76
C ILE A 241 -5.41 5.23 0.44
N ALA A 242 -5.41 4.50 -0.67
CA ALA A 242 -5.60 5.07 -1.99
C ALA A 242 -6.94 4.68 -2.60
N SER A 243 -7.59 5.61 -3.28
CA SER A 243 -8.80 5.37 -4.07
C SER A 243 -8.86 6.34 -5.25
N GLU A 244 -9.53 5.94 -6.33
CA GLU A 244 -9.91 6.85 -7.42
C GLU A 244 -10.95 7.89 -6.92
N ASP A 245 -11.75 7.52 -5.92
CA ASP A 245 -12.70 8.35 -5.21
C ASP A 245 -12.09 8.87 -3.89
N LEU A 246 -11.67 10.14 -3.87
CA LEU A 246 -11.08 10.73 -2.67
C LEU A 246 -12.05 10.85 -1.51
N MET A 247 -13.34 11.02 -1.77
CA MET A 247 -14.32 11.10 -0.67
C MET A 247 -14.35 9.78 0.09
N LEU A 248 -14.34 8.65 -0.64
CA LEU A 248 -14.20 7.34 -0.03
C LEU A 248 -12.88 7.19 0.76
N ALA A 249 -11.75 7.65 0.19
CA ALA A 249 -10.47 7.55 0.88
C ALA A 249 -10.46 8.34 2.21
N ASP A 250 -11.04 9.54 2.21
CA ASP A 250 -11.16 10.40 3.39
C ASP A 250 -12.14 9.81 4.42
N ASP A 251 -13.31 9.32 3.98
CA ASP A 251 -14.27 8.62 4.86
C ASP A 251 -13.62 7.41 5.56
N LEU A 252 -12.87 6.60 4.81
CA LEU A 252 -12.15 5.45 5.37
C LEU A 252 -11.00 5.87 6.28
N ALA A 253 -10.34 6.99 5.99
CA ALA A 253 -9.32 7.54 6.86
C ALA A 253 -9.92 8.01 8.20
N ASP A 254 -11.09 8.63 8.19
CA ASP A 254 -11.81 9.02 9.42
C ASP A 254 -12.29 7.79 10.21
N ILE A 255 -12.77 6.75 9.53
CA ILE A 255 -13.20 5.48 10.15
C ILE A 255 -12.05 4.76 10.87
N LEU A 256 -10.85 4.78 10.28
CA LEU A 256 -9.71 4.00 10.78
C LEU A 256 -8.73 4.80 11.62
N SER A 257 -8.70 6.12 11.50
CA SER A 257 -7.73 6.94 12.23
C SER A 257 -8.00 6.94 13.74
N SER A 258 -6.94 6.87 14.52
CA SER A 258 -6.95 7.00 15.98
C SER A 258 -5.60 7.59 16.44
N GLU A 259 -5.41 7.76 17.75
CA GLU A 259 -4.15 8.26 18.31
C GLU A 259 -2.93 7.44 17.86
N ASN A 260 -3.06 6.10 17.81
CA ASN A 260 -1.97 5.18 17.47
C ASN A 260 -2.10 4.56 16.07
N PHE A 261 -3.12 4.91 15.30
CA PHE A 261 -3.28 4.44 13.93
C PHE A 261 -3.56 5.63 13.02
N ARG A 262 -2.52 6.13 12.33
CA ARG A 262 -2.64 7.29 11.45
C ARG A 262 -2.86 6.85 10.01
N VAL A 263 -3.93 7.33 9.40
CA VAL A 263 -4.22 7.11 7.99
C VAL A 263 -3.96 8.37 7.18
N PHE A 264 -3.31 8.18 6.04
CA PHE A 264 -3.14 9.20 5.02
C PHE A 264 -3.85 8.78 3.74
N THR A 265 -4.30 9.74 2.93
CA THR A 265 -5.08 9.47 1.72
C THR A 265 -4.29 9.77 0.46
N SER A 266 -4.58 9.05 -0.62
CA SER A 266 -3.93 9.24 -1.93
C SER A 266 -4.90 8.92 -3.08
N LYS A 267 -4.66 9.54 -4.23
CA LYS A 267 -5.32 9.18 -5.50
C LYS A 267 -4.58 8.11 -6.30
N ASP A 268 -3.36 7.77 -5.91
CA ASP A 268 -2.50 6.87 -6.68
C ASP A 268 -2.63 5.42 -6.19
N VAL A 269 -3.72 4.77 -6.65
CA VAL A 269 -3.99 3.35 -6.39
C VAL A 269 -2.84 2.47 -6.88
N MET A 270 -2.37 2.69 -8.11
CA MET A 270 -1.30 1.90 -8.71
C MET A 270 -0.01 1.97 -7.89
N GLY A 271 0.38 3.15 -7.40
CA GLY A 271 1.55 3.30 -6.53
C GLY A 271 1.42 2.51 -5.23
N VAL A 272 0.26 2.58 -4.58
CA VAL A 272 -0.04 1.86 -3.34
C VAL A 272 -0.02 0.35 -3.53
N GLU A 273 -0.62 -0.16 -4.61
CA GLU A 273 -0.67 -1.59 -4.91
C GLU A 273 0.71 -2.15 -5.30
N VAL A 274 1.46 -1.45 -6.15
CA VAL A 274 2.83 -1.84 -6.53
C VAL A 274 3.75 -1.84 -5.31
N GLY A 275 3.71 -0.79 -4.49
CA GLY A 275 4.51 -0.71 -3.27
C GLY A 275 4.14 -1.83 -2.29
N GLY A 276 2.84 -2.09 -2.13
CA GLY A 276 2.32 -3.18 -1.29
C GLY A 276 2.74 -4.57 -1.76
N ALA A 277 2.74 -4.83 -3.07
CA ALA A 277 3.13 -6.11 -3.64
C ALA A 277 4.65 -6.34 -3.56
N MET A 278 5.44 -5.32 -3.90
CA MET A 278 6.89 -5.44 -4.01
C MET A 278 7.61 -5.45 -2.66
N LYS A 279 7.04 -4.85 -1.59
CA LYS A 279 7.70 -4.78 -0.28
C LYS A 279 8.00 -6.16 0.30
N ASN A 280 7.13 -7.15 0.08
CA ASN A 280 7.31 -8.50 0.61
C ASN A 280 8.44 -9.24 -0.12
N VAL A 281 8.64 -8.96 -1.42
CA VAL A 281 9.77 -9.50 -2.19
C VAL A 281 11.08 -8.94 -1.67
N ILE A 282 11.15 -7.62 -1.44
CA ILE A 282 12.34 -6.97 -0.87
C ILE A 282 12.60 -7.48 0.55
N ALA A 283 11.57 -7.64 1.38
CA ALA A 283 11.70 -8.16 2.74
C ALA A 283 12.22 -9.60 2.77
N LEU A 284 11.76 -10.46 1.85
CA LEU A 284 12.28 -11.83 1.73
C LEU A 284 13.77 -11.82 1.35
N ALA A 285 14.14 -11.00 0.36
CA ALA A 285 15.52 -10.87 -0.07
C ALA A 285 16.43 -10.28 1.03
N ALA A 286 15.91 -9.35 1.84
CA ALA A 286 16.56 -8.86 3.05
C ALA A 286 16.77 -9.98 4.07
N GLY A 287 15.75 -10.77 4.38
CA GLY A 287 15.87 -11.93 5.28
C GLY A 287 16.89 -12.96 4.80
N MET A 288 17.00 -13.19 3.49
CA MET A 288 18.06 -14.04 2.91
C MET A 288 19.45 -13.44 3.12
N CYS A 289 19.61 -12.12 2.92
CA CYS A 289 20.86 -11.41 3.16
C CYS A 289 21.30 -11.51 4.63
N GLU A 290 20.35 -11.40 5.56
CA GLU A 290 20.57 -11.59 7.00
C GLU A 290 20.95 -13.04 7.33
N GLY A 291 20.19 -14.02 6.82
CA GLY A 291 20.46 -15.44 7.05
C GLY A 291 21.80 -15.93 6.49
N LEU A 292 22.32 -15.27 5.45
CA LEU A 292 23.65 -15.53 4.88
C LEU A 292 24.78 -14.79 5.60
N GLY A 293 24.48 -13.91 6.57
CA GLY A 293 25.49 -13.17 7.32
C GLY A 293 26.28 -12.16 6.50
N LEU A 294 25.72 -11.62 5.41
CA LEU A 294 26.43 -10.74 4.46
C LEU A 294 26.71 -9.32 5.03
N GLY A 295 26.17 -9.00 6.19
CA GLY A 295 26.38 -7.74 6.89
C GLY A 295 25.56 -6.56 6.35
N THR A 296 25.64 -5.43 7.05
CA THR A 296 24.77 -4.27 6.83
C THR A 296 24.98 -3.60 5.47
N ASN A 297 26.21 -3.58 4.94
CA ASN A 297 26.49 -2.97 3.65
C ASN A 297 25.74 -3.67 2.50
N ALA A 298 25.74 -5.00 2.50
CA ALA A 298 25.01 -5.79 1.52
C ALA A 298 23.50 -5.59 1.66
N MET A 299 22.99 -5.58 2.90
CA MET A 299 21.58 -5.29 3.21
C MET A 299 21.14 -3.92 2.67
N SER A 300 21.90 -2.88 2.98
CA SER A 300 21.59 -1.52 2.51
C SER A 300 21.63 -1.40 0.99
N GLY A 301 22.61 -2.05 0.34
CA GLY A 301 22.69 -2.13 -1.12
C GLY A 301 21.47 -2.83 -1.72
N LEU A 302 21.05 -3.95 -1.13
CA LEU A 302 19.88 -4.73 -1.56
C LEU A 302 18.58 -3.93 -1.43
N VAL A 303 18.35 -3.28 -0.29
CA VAL A 303 17.14 -2.46 -0.08
C VAL A 303 17.12 -1.28 -1.05
N THR A 304 18.25 -0.58 -1.22
CA THR A 304 18.35 0.57 -2.13
C THR A 304 18.04 0.17 -3.57
N ARG A 305 18.62 -0.95 -4.04
CA ARG A 305 18.34 -1.49 -5.38
C ARG A 305 16.91 -1.98 -5.50
N GLY A 306 16.36 -2.65 -4.49
CA GLY A 306 14.98 -3.10 -4.45
C GLY A 306 13.99 -1.93 -4.59
N CYS A 307 14.20 -0.85 -3.84
CA CYS A 307 13.40 0.37 -3.95
C CYS A 307 13.49 1.03 -5.33
N ALA A 308 14.69 1.05 -5.95
CA ALA A 308 14.87 1.57 -7.30
C ALA A 308 14.09 0.75 -8.34
N GLU A 309 14.09 -0.58 -8.21
CA GLU A 309 13.33 -1.48 -9.10
C GLU A 309 11.81 -1.37 -8.89
N MET A 310 11.36 -1.26 -7.64
CA MET A 310 9.96 -0.97 -7.31
C MET A 310 9.51 0.34 -7.96
N ARG A 311 10.32 1.40 -7.89
CA ARG A 311 10.04 2.68 -8.55
C ARG A 311 9.96 2.52 -10.06
N ARG A 312 10.92 1.84 -10.68
CA ARG A 312 10.94 1.62 -12.13
C ARG A 312 9.71 0.84 -12.60
N LEU A 313 9.32 -0.20 -11.86
CA LEU A 313 8.11 -0.98 -12.15
C LEU A 313 6.86 -0.11 -12.02
N GLY A 314 6.71 0.61 -10.91
CA GLY A 314 5.53 1.46 -10.68
C GLY A 314 5.38 2.53 -11.74
N LEU A 315 6.45 3.24 -12.10
CA LEU A 315 6.42 4.23 -13.19
C LEU A 315 6.00 3.62 -14.53
N THR A 316 6.45 2.39 -14.82
CA THR A 316 6.06 1.67 -16.05
C THR A 316 4.58 1.31 -16.05
N LEU A 317 3.99 1.07 -14.87
CA LEU A 317 2.58 0.76 -14.68
C LEU A 317 1.69 2.00 -14.46
N GLY A 318 2.25 3.20 -14.53
CA GLY A 318 1.51 4.47 -14.40
C GLY A 318 1.39 5.02 -12.98
N ALA A 319 2.09 4.45 -12.00
CA ALA A 319 2.16 5.00 -10.65
C ALA A 319 2.90 6.35 -10.63
N ARG A 320 2.59 7.19 -9.65
CA ARG A 320 3.25 8.48 -9.44
C ARG A 320 4.60 8.27 -8.76
N PRO A 321 5.66 9.01 -9.19
CA PRO A 321 6.97 8.91 -8.55
C PRO A 321 6.95 9.24 -7.07
N SER A 322 6.06 10.15 -6.65
CA SER A 322 5.92 10.56 -5.25
C SER A 322 5.49 9.36 -4.40
N THR A 323 4.43 8.64 -4.81
CA THR A 323 3.79 7.47 -4.17
C THR A 323 4.65 6.22 -4.04
N ILE A 324 5.92 6.25 -4.42
CA ILE A 324 6.87 5.15 -4.18
C ILE A 324 7.99 5.56 -3.20
N GLY A 325 8.09 6.85 -2.84
CA GLY A 325 9.20 7.43 -2.07
C GLY A 325 8.97 7.72 -0.58
N GLY A 326 7.90 7.24 0.06
CA GLY A 326 7.49 7.62 1.44
C GLY A 326 6.52 6.59 2.04
N LEU A 327 5.60 6.97 2.94
CA LEU A 327 4.79 5.99 3.71
C LEU A 327 3.96 5.02 2.83
N SER A 328 3.60 5.46 1.62
CA SER A 328 3.56 4.63 0.41
C SER A 328 4.40 5.31 -0.67
N GLY A 329 4.14 6.60 -0.89
CA GLY A 329 5.19 7.56 -1.00
C GLY A 329 4.78 9.01 -1.07
N GLU A 330 5.25 9.81 -0.12
CA GLU A 330 5.27 11.26 -0.26
C GLU A 330 6.18 11.83 0.82
N TYR A 331 6.83 12.94 0.44
CA TYR A 331 7.53 13.84 1.34
C TYR A 331 6.45 14.63 2.08
N TRP A 332 6.44 14.53 3.40
CA TRP A 332 5.66 15.38 4.30
C TRP A 332 6.26 16.78 4.37
#